data_AF-A0A229RNZ2-F1
#
_entry.id   AF-A0A229RNZ2-F1
#
_cell.length_a   1.000
_cell.length_b   1.000
_cell.length_c   1.000
_cell.angle_alpha   90.00
_cell.angle_beta   90.00
_cell.angle_gamma   90.00
#
_symmetry.space_group_name_H-M   'P 1'
#
loop_
_entity.id
_entity.type
_entity.pdbx_description
1 polymer ?
#
loop_
_entity_poly.entity_id
_entity_poly.type
_entity_poly.pdbx_seq_one_letter_code
_entity_poly.pdbx_strand_id
1 'polypeptide(L)'
;MTTTTHSGPVTSGGESHEDLIQQLGTALLNLVPVEGWRRIDLVSAMTVPAQDLGLTVIMDDGSRPEIAPPHELNVILAKLRTLLYQRGRGTWFSARISMNPPGAIFYNYNNDYEPVLTPPMEPEHYVEDLKMFPRDPDHIPAWLGEKLAAAEDKERN
;
A
#
# COMPACT_ATOMS: atom_id res chain seq x y z
N MET A 1 -12.10 4.58 -43.16
CA MET A 1 -12.03 5.85 -42.40
C MET A 1 -13.31 5.95 -41.59
N THR A 2 -13.24 5.69 -40.29
CA THR A 2 -14.33 5.97 -39.35
C THR A 2 -13.68 6.58 -38.13
N THR A 3 -13.98 7.86 -37.94
CA THR A 3 -13.61 8.70 -36.83
C THR A 3 -14.30 8.21 -35.56
N THR A 4 -13.56 8.17 -34.45
CA THR A 4 -14.17 8.24 -33.13
C THR A 4 -13.29 9.14 -32.28
N THR A 5 -13.70 10.41 -32.23
CA THR A 5 -13.28 11.34 -31.19
C THR A 5 -14.16 11.05 -29.98
N HIS A 6 -13.57 10.56 -28.90
CA HIS A 6 -14.17 10.66 -27.56
C HIS A 6 -13.05 10.98 -26.58
N SER A 7 -12.71 12.27 -26.46
CA SER A 7 -11.95 12.78 -25.34
C SER A 7 -12.85 13.73 -24.59
N GLY A 8 -13.44 13.21 -23.50
CA GLY A 8 -13.98 14.04 -22.42
C GLY A 8 -12.87 14.89 -21.79
N PRO A 9 -13.22 15.88 -20.97
CA PRO A 9 -12.27 16.87 -20.49
C PRO A 9 -11.21 16.20 -19.61
N VAL A 10 -9.94 16.44 -19.94
CA VAL A 10 -8.80 16.12 -19.09
C VAL A 10 -8.97 16.95 -17.80
N THR A 11 -9.17 16.29 -16.66
CA THR A 11 -9.16 16.97 -15.37
C THR A 11 -7.71 17.20 -14.95
N SER A 12 -7.29 18.47 -14.92
CA SER A 12 -6.01 18.93 -14.39
C SER A 12 -5.72 18.44 -12.97
N GLY A 13 -4.49 17.96 -12.73
CA GLY A 13 -3.66 18.45 -11.63
C GLY A 13 -3.22 17.49 -10.51
N GLY A 14 -3.59 16.20 -10.55
CA GLY A 14 -3.18 15.22 -9.55
C GLY A 14 -2.77 13.88 -10.17
N GLU A 15 -1.87 13.15 -9.51
CA GLU A 15 -1.53 11.77 -9.90
C GLU A 15 -2.75 10.86 -9.75
N SER A 16 -3.10 10.14 -10.81
CA SER A 16 -4.18 9.16 -10.78
C SER A 16 -3.71 7.82 -10.16
N HIS A 17 -4.66 6.94 -9.87
CA HIS A 17 -4.34 5.58 -9.39
C HIS A 17 -3.51 4.83 -10.43
N GLU A 18 -3.85 4.96 -11.70
CA GLU A 18 -3.12 4.34 -12.80
C GLU A 18 -1.68 4.87 -12.87
N ASP A 19 -1.47 6.18 -12.74
CA ASP A 19 -0.14 6.78 -12.74
C ASP A 19 0.74 6.22 -11.61
N LEU A 20 0.18 6.09 -10.40
CA LEU A 20 0.91 5.55 -9.25
C LEU A 20 1.20 4.05 -9.40
N ILE A 21 0.29 3.27 -10.00
CA ILE A 21 0.55 1.86 -10.31
C ILE A 21 1.61 1.71 -11.40
N GLN A 22 1.63 2.58 -12.41
CA GLN A 22 2.68 2.59 -13.44
C GLN A 22 4.05 2.98 -12.86
N GLN A 23 4.10 3.98 -11.98
CA GLN A 23 5.30 4.36 -11.24
C GLN A 23 5.80 3.22 -10.37
N LEU A 24 4.90 2.56 -9.62
CA LEU A 24 5.24 1.40 -8.80
C LEU A 24 5.80 0.27 -9.66
N GLY A 25 5.16 -0.02 -10.79
CA GLY A 25 5.62 -1.06 -11.71
C GLY A 25 7.01 -0.77 -12.26
N THR A 26 7.27 0.48 -12.65
CA THR A 26 8.60 0.92 -13.13
C THR A 26 9.66 0.76 -12.04
N ALA A 27 9.37 1.21 -10.82
CA ALA A 27 10.27 1.07 -9.67
C ALA A 27 10.61 -0.40 -9.38
N LEU A 28 9.62 -1.30 -9.45
CA LEU A 28 9.82 -2.73 -9.23
C LEU A 28 10.64 -3.38 -10.36
N LEU A 29 10.38 -3.03 -11.62
CA LEU A 29 11.15 -3.53 -12.76
C LEU A 29 12.62 -3.11 -12.73
N ASN A 30 12.93 -1.94 -12.16
CA ASN A 30 14.31 -1.49 -11.99
C ASN A 30 15.12 -2.33 -10.97
N LEU A 31 14.46 -3.19 -10.18
CA LEU A 31 15.13 -4.06 -9.21
C LEU A 31 15.60 -5.38 -9.80
N VAL A 32 15.14 -5.70 -11.02
CA VAL A 32 15.38 -6.98 -11.67
C VAL A 32 16.05 -6.76 -13.03
N PRO A 33 16.82 -7.74 -13.52
CA PRO A 33 17.25 -7.74 -14.92
C PRO A 33 16.04 -7.80 -15.86
N VAL A 34 16.26 -7.46 -17.13
CA VAL A 34 15.24 -7.54 -18.20
C VAL A 34 14.62 -8.95 -18.31
N GLU A 35 15.43 -9.97 -18.02
CA GLU A 35 15.08 -11.40 -18.07
C GLU A 35 15.81 -12.18 -16.98
N GLY A 36 15.34 -13.40 -16.65
CA GLY A 36 15.92 -14.26 -15.61
C GLY A 36 15.25 -14.18 -14.24
N TRP A 37 14.07 -13.56 -14.15
CA TRP A 37 13.27 -13.47 -12.93
C TRP A 37 11.87 -14.02 -13.14
N ARG A 38 11.23 -14.48 -12.07
CA ARG A 38 9.93 -15.14 -12.10
C ARG A 38 8.83 -14.34 -11.43
N ARG A 39 9.15 -13.65 -10.34
CA ARG A 39 8.16 -12.94 -9.54
C ARG A 39 8.81 -11.89 -8.64
N ILE A 40 8.10 -10.79 -8.43
CA ILE A 40 8.36 -9.84 -7.35
C ILE A 40 7.13 -9.81 -6.45
N ASP A 41 7.30 -9.94 -5.15
CA ASP A 41 6.26 -9.76 -4.15
C ASP A 41 6.62 -8.58 -3.25
N LEU A 42 5.68 -7.65 -3.11
CA LEU A 42 5.77 -6.49 -2.23
C LEU A 42 4.58 -6.53 -1.28
N VAL A 43 4.85 -6.50 0.02
CA VAL A 43 3.83 -6.41 1.06
C VAL A 43 4.11 -5.16 1.87
N SER A 44 3.09 -4.33 2.05
CA SER A 44 3.18 -3.13 2.87
C SER A 44 2.09 -3.16 3.94
N ALA A 45 2.45 -2.81 5.16
CA ALA A 45 1.52 -2.47 6.22
C ALA A 45 1.86 -1.07 6.72
N MET A 46 0.84 -0.23 6.88
CA MET A 46 1.06 1.20 7.09
C MET A 46 0.02 1.80 8.03
N THR A 47 0.48 2.78 8.81
CA THR A 47 -0.26 3.86 9.45
C THR A 47 0.46 5.17 9.11
N VAL A 48 -0.09 6.32 9.48
CA VAL A 48 0.61 7.61 9.35
C VAL A 48 2.01 7.58 9.99
N PRO A 49 2.20 7.07 11.23
CA PRO A 49 3.51 7.17 11.89
C PRO A 49 4.47 6.03 11.56
N ALA A 50 3.96 4.91 11.03
CA ALA A 50 4.74 3.70 10.86
C ALA A 50 4.44 2.99 9.54
N GLN A 51 5.47 2.40 8.95
CA GLN A 51 5.35 1.56 7.78
C GLN A 51 6.29 0.36 7.91
N ASP A 52 5.79 -0.82 7.59
CA ASP A 52 6.58 -2.03 7.33
C ASP A 52 6.46 -2.39 5.84
N LEU A 53 7.60 -2.69 5.22
CA LEU A 53 7.68 -3.02 3.79
C LEU A 53 8.53 -4.27 3.59
N GLY A 54 7.90 -5.35 3.17
CA GLY A 54 8.56 -6.57 2.73
C GLY A 54 8.67 -6.62 1.22
N LEU A 55 9.87 -6.80 0.70
CA LEU A 55 10.15 -7.04 -0.72
C LEU A 55 10.78 -8.43 -0.88
N THR A 56 10.32 -9.19 -1.85
CA THR A 56 10.93 -10.46 -2.24
C THR A 56 11.00 -10.54 -3.76
N VAL A 57 12.20 -10.78 -4.29
CA VAL A 57 12.41 -11.11 -5.70
C VAL A 57 12.71 -12.60 -5.80
N ILE A 58 12.06 -13.29 -6.74
CA ILE A 58 12.30 -14.69 -7.04
C ILE A 58 12.88 -14.77 -8.45
N MET A 59 14.12 -15.24 -8.54
CA MET A 59 14.83 -15.48 -9.79
C MET A 59 14.41 -16.80 -10.45
N ASP A 60 14.72 -17.00 -11.73
CA ASP A 60 14.34 -18.24 -12.43
C ASP A 60 15.04 -19.50 -11.90
N ASP A 61 16.26 -19.34 -11.38
CA ASP A 61 17.00 -20.39 -10.67
C ASP A 61 16.43 -20.69 -9.26
N GLY A 62 15.39 -19.97 -8.84
CA GLY A 62 14.74 -20.08 -7.55
C GLY A 62 15.43 -19.31 -6.43
N SER A 63 16.56 -18.63 -6.71
CA SER A 63 17.24 -17.78 -5.73
C SER A 63 16.39 -16.57 -5.37
N ARG A 64 16.64 -16.04 -4.18
CA ARG A 64 15.95 -14.88 -3.62
C ARG A 64 17.00 -13.90 -3.10
N PRO A 65 17.55 -13.05 -3.99
CA PRO A 65 18.56 -12.09 -3.57
C PRO A 65 17.99 -11.16 -2.51
N GLU A 66 18.83 -10.80 -1.53
CA GLU A 66 18.49 -9.77 -0.57
C GLU A 66 18.59 -8.40 -1.26
N ILE A 67 17.45 -7.75 -1.44
CA ILE A 67 17.36 -6.44 -2.09
C ILE A 67 16.70 -5.48 -1.11
N ALA A 68 17.43 -4.43 -0.74
CA ALA A 68 16.87 -3.35 0.06
C ALA A 68 15.78 -2.63 -0.76
N PRO A 69 14.55 -2.49 -0.25
CA PRO A 69 13.49 -1.78 -0.97
C PRO A 69 13.87 -0.31 -1.20
N PRO A 70 13.81 0.19 -2.45
CA PRO A 70 14.01 1.61 -2.72
C PRO A 70 13.01 2.48 -1.95
N HIS A 71 13.49 3.62 -1.44
CA HIS A 71 12.66 4.55 -0.68
C HIS A 71 11.44 5.06 -1.48
N GLU A 72 11.56 5.18 -2.80
CA GLU A 72 10.46 5.59 -3.68
C GLU A 72 9.23 4.68 -3.59
N LEU A 73 9.39 3.38 -3.28
CA LEU A 73 8.26 2.46 -3.09
C LEU A 73 7.38 2.91 -1.92
N ASN A 74 7.99 3.37 -0.82
CA ASN A 74 7.28 3.90 0.34
C ASN A 74 6.48 5.15 -0.03
N VAL A 75 7.10 6.06 -0.79
CA VAL A 75 6.47 7.30 -1.24
C VAL A 75 5.25 7.00 -2.12
N ILE A 76 5.38 6.09 -3.08
CA ILE A 76 4.28 5.70 -3.97
C ILE A 76 3.14 5.05 -3.19
N LEU A 77 3.46 4.16 -2.24
CA LEU A 77 2.46 3.51 -1.38
C LEU A 77 1.74 4.53 -0.48
N ALA A 78 2.43 5.51 0.09
CA ALA A 78 1.81 6.57 0.88
C ALA A 78 0.87 7.46 0.05
N LYS A 79 1.26 7.77 -1.20
CA LYS A 79 0.39 8.46 -2.15
C LYS A 79 -0.85 7.63 -2.49
N LEU A 80 -0.70 6.33 -2.76
CA LEU A 80 -1.83 5.41 -2.98
C LEU A 80 -2.75 5.35 -1.76
N ARG A 81 -2.20 5.33 -0.54
CA ARG A 81 -2.99 5.36 0.69
C ARG A 81 -3.84 6.62 0.80
N THR A 82 -3.25 7.75 0.45
CA THR A 82 -3.94 9.05 0.47
C THR A 82 -5.01 9.13 -0.63
N LEU A 83 -4.68 8.68 -1.84
CA LEU A 83 -5.58 8.69 -2.99
C LEU A 83 -6.80 7.78 -2.79
N LEU A 84 -6.61 6.63 -2.13
CA LEU A 84 -7.66 5.63 -1.90
C LEU A 84 -8.48 5.88 -0.62
N TYR A 85 -8.20 6.96 0.11
CA TYR A 85 -9.00 7.35 1.26
C TYR A 85 -10.45 7.66 0.85
N GLN A 86 -11.38 7.08 1.60
CA GLN A 86 -12.81 7.32 1.46
C GLN A 86 -13.34 7.88 2.77
N ARG A 87 -14.00 9.04 2.70
CA ARG A 87 -14.57 9.71 3.87
C ARG A 87 -15.56 8.78 4.58
N GLY A 88 -15.38 8.63 5.90
CA GLY A 88 -16.19 7.75 6.74
C GLY A 88 -15.78 6.28 6.68
N ARG A 89 -15.13 5.80 5.62
CA ARG A 89 -14.62 4.42 5.53
C ARG A 89 -13.14 4.30 5.89
N GLY A 90 -12.39 5.39 5.79
CA GLY A 90 -10.94 5.40 5.96
C GLY A 90 -10.21 4.95 4.70
N THR A 91 -8.98 4.47 4.89
CA THR A 91 -8.11 3.92 3.83
C THR A 91 -7.60 2.53 4.23
N TRP A 92 -6.89 1.85 3.33
CA TRP A 92 -6.39 0.50 3.57
C TRP A 92 -5.30 0.45 4.65
N PHE A 93 -5.18 -0.66 5.38
CA PHE A 93 -4.13 -0.90 6.40
C PHE A 93 -2.92 -1.65 5.85
N SER A 94 -3.14 -2.53 4.88
CA SER A 94 -2.06 -3.22 4.18
C SER A 94 -2.34 -3.39 2.69
N ALA A 95 -1.28 -3.51 1.91
CA ALA A 95 -1.33 -3.76 0.48
C ALA A 95 -0.44 -4.97 0.16
N ARG A 96 -0.92 -5.84 -0.74
CA ARG A 96 -0.11 -6.89 -1.36
C ARG A 96 -0.05 -6.63 -2.85
N ILE A 97 1.16 -6.53 -3.35
CA ILE A 97 1.45 -6.33 -4.77
C ILE A 97 2.32 -7.50 -5.22
N SER A 98 2.01 -8.06 -6.38
CA SER A 98 2.86 -9.05 -7.02
C SER A 98 3.04 -8.70 -8.49
N MET A 99 4.22 -8.95 -9.01
CA MET A 99 4.53 -8.75 -10.42
C MET A 99 5.10 -10.03 -11.01
N ASN A 100 4.64 -10.38 -12.21
CA ASN A 100 5.20 -11.46 -13.03
C ASN A 100 5.79 -10.89 -14.33
N PRO A 101 6.80 -11.53 -14.94
CA PRO A 101 7.30 -11.14 -16.24
C PRO A 101 6.19 -11.15 -17.31
N PRO A 102 6.25 -10.26 -18.32
CA PRO A 102 7.22 -9.18 -18.51
C PRO A 102 6.87 -7.86 -17.76
N GLY A 103 5.94 -7.89 -16.79
CA GLY A 103 5.48 -6.69 -16.08
C GLY A 103 4.01 -6.71 -15.66
N ALA A 104 3.37 -7.87 -15.65
CA ALA A 104 1.99 -8.01 -15.21
C ALA A 104 1.91 -7.78 -13.69
N ILE A 105 1.36 -6.64 -13.29
CA ILE A 105 1.21 -6.23 -11.89
C ILE A 105 -0.19 -6.55 -11.38
N PHE A 106 -0.26 -7.11 -10.18
CA PHE A 106 -1.48 -7.41 -9.46
C PHE A 106 -1.38 -6.76 -8.08
N TYR A 107 -2.46 -6.16 -7.60
CA TYR A 107 -2.48 -5.52 -6.30
C TYR A 107 -3.81 -5.78 -5.58
N ASN A 108 -3.74 -5.84 -4.25
CA ASN A 108 -4.89 -5.95 -3.38
C ASN A 108 -4.66 -5.10 -2.13
N TYR A 109 -5.74 -4.46 -1.67
CA TYR A 109 -5.73 -3.61 -0.48
C TYR A 109 -6.64 -4.21 0.59
N ASN A 110 -6.12 -4.35 1.79
CA ASN A 110 -6.85 -4.80 2.96
C ASN A 110 -7.28 -3.59 3.81
N ASN A 111 -8.58 -3.39 3.98
CA ASN A 111 -9.16 -2.29 4.76
C ASN A 111 -9.70 -2.73 6.12
N ASP A 112 -9.81 -4.03 6.36
CA ASP A 112 -10.72 -4.58 7.36
C ASP A 112 -10.03 -5.55 8.34
N TYR A 113 -8.90 -6.15 7.96
CA TYR A 113 -8.16 -7.10 8.79
C TYR A 113 -6.92 -6.46 9.40
N GLU A 114 -6.59 -6.84 10.64
CA GLU A 114 -5.38 -6.38 11.33
C GLU A 114 -4.13 -6.76 10.50
N PRO A 115 -3.29 -5.80 10.11
CA PRO A 115 -2.02 -6.12 9.49
C PRO A 115 -1.08 -6.78 10.50
N VAL A 116 -0.35 -7.82 10.08
CA VAL A 116 0.68 -8.45 10.90
C VAL A 116 2.02 -7.81 10.56
N LEU A 117 2.59 -7.05 11.48
CA LEU A 117 3.88 -6.38 11.33
C LEU A 117 4.90 -6.95 12.32
N THR A 118 6.19 -6.84 12.01
CA THR A 118 7.29 -7.20 12.93
C THR A 118 8.33 -6.08 12.99
N PRO A 119 8.42 -5.31 14.11
CA PRO A 119 7.55 -5.38 15.30
C PRO A 119 6.11 -4.94 15.00
N PRO A 120 5.12 -5.36 15.81
CA PRO A 120 3.74 -4.90 15.65
C PRO A 120 3.64 -3.38 15.83
N MET A 121 2.61 -2.78 15.23
CA MET A 121 2.31 -1.37 15.47
C MET A 121 1.77 -1.18 16.89
N GLU A 122 2.27 -0.14 17.55
CA GLU A 122 1.72 0.33 18.82
C GLU A 122 0.28 0.84 18.66
N PRO A 123 -0.58 0.67 19.68
CA PRO A 123 -1.95 1.16 19.68
C PRO A 123 -2.08 2.65 19.30
N GLU A 124 -1.17 3.49 19.80
CA GLU A 124 -1.15 4.93 19.53
C GLU A 124 -0.99 5.27 18.04
N HIS A 125 -0.29 4.44 17.27
CA HIS A 125 -0.13 4.65 15.83
C HIS A 125 -1.46 4.59 15.08
N TYR A 126 -2.41 3.77 15.55
CA TYR A 126 -3.74 3.68 14.96
C TYR A 126 -4.61 4.88 15.33
N VAL A 127 -4.46 5.41 16.54
CA VAL A 127 -5.13 6.66 16.95
C VAL A 127 -4.67 7.81 16.07
N GLU A 128 -3.36 7.93 15.82
CA GLU A 128 -2.81 8.95 14.93
C GLU A 128 -3.23 8.74 13.48
N ASP A 129 -3.31 7.50 13.01
CA ASP A 129 -3.80 7.19 11.66
C ASP A 129 -5.25 7.65 11.46
N LEU A 130 -6.13 7.41 12.44
CA LEU A 130 -7.53 7.81 12.37
C LEU A 130 -7.76 9.33 12.42
N LYS A 131 -6.80 10.11 12.93
CA LYS A 131 -6.86 11.59 12.83
C LYS A 131 -6.75 12.05 11.37
N MET A 132 -5.99 11.33 10.54
CA MET A 132 -5.78 11.65 9.13
C MET A 132 -6.76 10.93 8.20
N PHE A 133 -7.11 9.68 8.54
CA PHE A 133 -8.01 8.83 7.76
C PHE A 133 -9.20 8.40 8.62
N PRO A 134 -10.09 9.34 8.99
CA PRO A 134 -11.17 9.07 9.91
C PRO A 134 -12.15 8.03 9.35
N ARG A 135 -12.63 7.20 10.26
CA ARG A 135 -13.61 6.15 10.02
C ARG A 135 -14.84 6.39 10.89
N ASP A 136 -16.01 6.17 10.32
CA ASP A 136 -17.27 6.14 11.04
C ASP A 136 -17.31 4.89 11.93
N PRO A 137 -18.07 4.90 13.03
CA PRO A 137 -18.13 3.77 13.96
C PRO A 137 -18.44 2.42 13.29
N ASP A 138 -19.32 2.41 12.28
CA ASP A 138 -19.70 1.21 11.52
C ASP A 138 -18.56 0.65 10.63
N HIS A 139 -17.49 1.43 10.44
CA HIS A 139 -16.31 1.08 9.65
C HIS A 139 -15.05 0.87 10.51
N ILE A 140 -15.21 0.79 11.84
CA ILE A 140 -14.16 0.38 12.78
C ILE A 140 -14.28 -1.13 13.01
N PRO A 141 -13.32 -1.94 12.52
CA PRO A 141 -13.29 -3.36 12.84
C PRO A 141 -13.04 -3.61 14.34
N ALA A 142 -13.47 -4.77 14.84
CA ALA A 142 -13.32 -5.12 16.27
C ALA A 142 -11.87 -5.01 16.77
N TRP A 143 -10.91 -5.54 16.02
CA TRP A 143 -9.49 -5.47 16.37
C TRP A 143 -8.99 -4.02 16.48
N LEU A 144 -9.49 -3.11 15.65
CA LEU A 144 -9.08 -1.71 15.68
C LEU A 144 -9.65 -1.04 16.93
N GLY A 145 -10.92 -1.32 17.26
CA GLY A 145 -11.53 -0.87 18.51
C GLY A 145 -10.76 -1.32 19.75
N GLU A 146 -10.26 -2.56 19.76
CA GLU A 146 -9.39 -3.06 20.84
C GLU A 146 -8.08 -2.26 20.96
N LYS A 147 -7.44 -1.88 19.85
CA LYS A 147 -6.24 -1.02 19.88
C LYS A 147 -6.57 0.38 20.40
N LEU A 148 -7.68 0.98 19.97
CA LEU A 148 -8.06 2.32 20.43
C LEU A 148 -8.30 2.35 21.94
N ALA A 149 -9.01 1.35 22.47
CA ALA A 149 -9.21 1.22 23.91
C ALA A 149 -7.89 1.03 24.68
N ALA A 150 -6.98 0.21 24.15
CA ALA A 150 -5.66 0.00 24.75
C ALA A 150 -4.81 1.29 24.77
N ALA A 151 -4.91 2.13 23.73
CA ALA A 151 -4.23 3.42 23.68
C ALA A 151 -4.77 4.38 24.75
N GLU A 152 -6.10 4.45 24.90
CA GLU A 152 -6.75 5.28 25.94
C GLU A 152 -6.34 4.85 27.36
N ASP A 153 -6.26 3.54 27.62
CA ASP A 153 -5.85 3.02 28.92
C ASP A 153 -4.39 3.36 29.25
N LYS A 154 -3.50 3.34 28.24
CA LYS A 154 -2.09 3.73 28.38
C LYS A 154 -1.92 5.22 28.63
N GLU A 155 -2.72 6.08 28.00
CA GLU A 155 -2.69 7.53 28.25
C GLU A 155 -3.17 7.91 29.65
N ARG A 156 -4.07 7.10 30.24
CA ARG A 156 -4.64 7.35 31.57
C ARG A 156 -3.77 6.88 32.74
N ASN A 157 -2.73 6.08 32.48
CA ASN A 157 -1.91 5.44 33.51
C ASN A 157 -0.45 5.88 33.46
#